data_AF-A0A919PKM5-F1
#
_entry.id   AF-A0A919PKM5-F1
#
_cell.length_a   1.000
_cell.length_b   1.000
_cell.length_c   1.000
_cell.angle_alpha   90.00
_cell.angle_beta   90.00
_cell.angle_gamma   90.00
#
_symmetry.space_group_name_H-M   'P 1'
#
loop_
_entity.id
_entity.type
_entity.pdbx_description
1 polymer ?
#
loop_
_entity_poly.entity_id
_entity_poly.type
_entity_poly.pdbx_seq_one_letter_code
_entity_poly.pdbx_strand_id
1 'polypeptide(L)'
;MRRLFLYVPAITGSRLLWEGLKARLETEPECEGDTFLSWPAHGRHLGKYTRGRTLEGYAGNLSAHLAELDAAATARDSPYDEIILFGSSLGALVVRWAWLDGCGAFSGDAPRPWAAKVTRIVLMAGINRGFSTRWESGRRGPRLLAEKVVISLASPFGFAWKDALAGAPFVTDLRLTWMRHLAEHPDRQPFVVQFLGTSDRLVRREDSRDIEQFPRAAHVEVADAAHFDVLDVAGPDRDNRYLLLRSYILGAPDPTTPPPVKREATEVVFVVHGIRAGVHGWVREVRQLVEDTGTQWRVVTPSYRYFSALAFAFPVTRRRKVRWFLDQYSGEVAQHPTANFHFVGHSNGTYLLGRALQTVPAVRFRRVYLAGSVLPATFPWHTYLRDVRRAPRIGQIRSDRGNRDIPVALLAQGLRGLRMHDVGNGGFGGFAELDAPPAIQWPFFSGGHGAPLATPERRRNVAAYITTGLADRPDGLVDSDGGLLGRMSRLSPVLLLVLTGLAVVVLAAAVVAPSTTSVTAALAIVAVVVALAFV
;
A
#
# COMPACT_ATOMS: atom_id res chain seq x y z
N MET A 1 -3.87 -41.06 -4.20
CA MET A 1 -3.52 -39.62 -4.31
C MET A 1 -3.39 -39.11 -2.89
N ARG A 2 -2.25 -38.53 -2.52
CA ARG A 2 -1.98 -38.07 -1.16
C ARG A 2 -1.95 -36.54 -1.11
N ARG A 3 -2.84 -35.94 -0.34
CA ARG A 3 -2.98 -34.48 -0.24
C ARG A 3 -2.49 -33.96 1.10
N LEU A 4 -1.97 -32.73 1.08
CA LEU A 4 -1.64 -31.96 2.28
C LEU A 4 -2.64 -30.82 2.47
N PHE A 5 -3.39 -30.84 3.56
CA PHE A 5 -4.26 -29.76 4.01
C PHE A 5 -3.52 -28.94 5.07
N LEU A 6 -3.21 -27.67 4.79
CA LEU A 6 -2.47 -26.81 5.72
C LEU A 6 -3.30 -25.59 6.14
N TYR A 7 -3.61 -25.49 7.43
CA TYR A 7 -4.38 -24.38 7.99
C TYR A 7 -3.56 -23.31 8.71
N VAL A 8 -3.81 -22.05 8.36
CA VAL A 8 -3.26 -20.86 9.03
C VAL A 8 -4.39 -20.06 9.70
N PRO A 9 -4.39 -19.95 11.05
CA PRO A 9 -5.44 -19.26 11.79
C PRO A 9 -5.33 -17.73 11.70
N ALA A 10 -6.37 -17.06 12.21
CA ALA A 10 -6.38 -15.62 12.42
C ALA A 10 -5.38 -15.17 13.53
N ILE A 11 -5.11 -13.86 13.64
CA ILE A 11 -4.22 -13.23 14.64
C ILE A 11 -4.59 -13.54 16.11
N THR A 12 -5.84 -13.96 16.35
CA THR A 12 -6.35 -14.44 17.65
C THR A 12 -7.19 -15.70 17.49
N GLY A 13 -7.04 -16.40 16.37
CA GLY A 13 -7.92 -17.51 16.00
C GLY A 13 -7.70 -18.72 16.89
N SER A 14 -8.77 -19.19 17.53
CA SER A 14 -8.82 -20.52 18.10
C SER A 14 -8.78 -21.56 16.97
N ARG A 15 -8.07 -22.67 17.18
CA ARG A 15 -8.11 -23.82 16.27
C ARG A 15 -9.38 -24.63 16.38
N LEU A 16 -10.20 -24.39 17.41
CA LEU A 16 -11.38 -25.22 17.70
C LEU A 16 -12.31 -25.39 16.50
N LEU A 17 -12.61 -24.31 15.77
CA LEU A 17 -13.47 -24.39 14.58
C LEU A 17 -12.81 -25.14 13.42
N TRP A 18 -11.49 -25.00 13.28
CA TRP A 18 -10.73 -25.78 12.31
C TRP A 18 -10.71 -27.27 12.66
N GLU A 19 -10.49 -27.64 13.93
CA GLU A 19 -10.51 -29.04 14.35
C GLU A 19 -11.90 -29.66 14.14
N GLY A 20 -12.98 -28.89 14.32
CA GLY A 20 -14.34 -29.35 14.00
C GLY A 20 -14.54 -29.64 12.51
N LEU A 21 -14.09 -28.75 11.62
CA LEU A 21 -14.13 -28.98 10.17
C LEU A 21 -13.23 -30.16 9.76
N LYS A 22 -12.00 -30.18 10.26
CA LYS A 22 -11.01 -31.23 10.01
C LYS A 22 -11.56 -32.60 10.39
N ALA A 23 -12.12 -32.74 11.59
CA ALA A 23 -12.69 -34.01 12.05
C ALA A 23 -13.77 -34.54 11.10
N ARG A 24 -14.59 -33.66 10.50
CA ARG A 24 -15.57 -34.08 9.49
C ARG A 24 -14.89 -34.47 8.17
N LEU A 25 -13.93 -33.67 7.69
CA LEU A 25 -13.19 -33.98 6.47
C LEU A 25 -12.43 -35.32 6.56
N GLU A 26 -11.87 -35.65 7.72
CA GLU A 26 -11.18 -36.92 7.97
C GLU A 26 -12.11 -38.15 7.88
N THR A 27 -13.42 -37.96 8.02
CA THR A 27 -14.42 -39.04 7.84
C THR A 27 -14.85 -39.25 6.39
N GLU A 28 -14.46 -38.37 5.48
CA GLU A 28 -14.77 -38.50 4.06
C GLU A 28 -13.92 -39.62 3.43
N PRO A 29 -14.51 -40.58 2.71
CA PRO A 29 -13.75 -41.64 2.04
C PRO A 29 -12.70 -41.10 1.07
N GLU A 30 -12.99 -39.96 0.44
CA GLU A 30 -12.08 -39.26 -0.47
C GLU A 30 -10.81 -38.75 0.22
N CYS A 31 -10.83 -38.56 1.55
CA CYS A 31 -9.72 -38.04 2.35
C CYS A 31 -8.83 -39.13 2.97
N GLU A 32 -9.07 -40.40 2.66
CA GLU A 32 -8.27 -41.49 3.19
C GLU A 32 -6.79 -41.35 2.77
N GLY A 33 -5.88 -41.34 3.75
CA GLY A 33 -4.43 -41.18 3.52
C GLY A 33 -3.94 -39.73 3.44
N ASP A 34 -4.84 -38.75 3.50
CA ASP A 34 -4.48 -37.33 3.49
C ASP A 34 -3.85 -36.87 4.81
N THR A 35 -3.11 -35.76 4.74
CA THR A 35 -2.40 -35.18 5.88
C THR A 35 -2.98 -33.82 6.23
N PHE A 36 -3.47 -33.66 7.45
CA PHE A 36 -4.03 -32.39 7.96
C PHE A 36 -3.09 -31.75 8.98
N LEU A 37 -2.58 -30.55 8.65
CA LEU A 37 -1.66 -29.79 9.49
C LEU A 37 -2.19 -28.37 9.75
N SER A 38 -1.64 -27.73 10.78
CA SER A 38 -1.84 -26.30 11.03
C SER A 38 -0.52 -25.60 11.32
N TRP A 39 -0.42 -24.34 10.91
CA TRP A 39 0.77 -23.52 11.13
C TRP A 39 0.46 -22.35 12.08
N PRO A 40 1.31 -22.08 13.08
CA PRO A 40 2.52 -22.82 13.45
C PRO A 40 2.17 -24.05 14.29
N ALA A 41 2.70 -25.25 14.02
CA ALA A 41 2.26 -26.48 14.69
C ALA A 41 2.13 -26.36 16.23
N HIS A 42 3.15 -25.76 16.88
CA HIS A 42 3.18 -25.43 18.31
C HIS A 42 3.72 -23.99 18.50
N GLY A 43 3.24 -23.25 19.52
CA GLY A 43 3.83 -21.97 19.94
C GLY A 43 2.96 -20.72 19.77
N ARG A 44 3.51 -19.55 20.14
CA ARG A 44 2.79 -18.27 20.15
C ARG A 44 2.37 -17.85 18.74
N HIS A 45 1.06 -17.79 18.51
CA HIS A 45 0.44 -17.13 17.37
C HIS A 45 0.97 -15.70 17.21
N LEU A 46 0.85 -15.15 16.00
CA LEU A 46 0.97 -13.70 15.79
C LEU A 46 -0.03 -12.99 16.69
N GLY A 47 0.39 -12.50 17.86
CA GLY A 47 -0.44 -11.71 18.74
C GLY A 47 -0.52 -10.26 18.28
N LYS A 48 -1.58 -9.55 18.68
CA LYS A 48 -1.76 -8.11 18.41
C LYS A 48 -0.59 -7.24 18.90
N TYR A 49 0.23 -7.73 19.82
CA TYR A 49 1.39 -7.01 20.37
C TYR A 49 2.73 -7.68 20.07
N THR A 50 2.77 -8.68 19.16
CA THR A 50 4.05 -9.30 18.76
C THR A 50 4.96 -8.25 18.14
N ARG A 51 6.08 -7.98 18.81
CA ARG A 51 7.14 -7.06 18.38
C ARG A 51 8.21 -7.83 17.61
N GLY A 52 8.82 -7.20 16.61
CA GLY A 52 10.03 -7.69 15.95
C GLY A 52 9.84 -8.81 14.93
N ARG A 53 8.59 -9.23 14.64
CA ARG A 53 8.27 -10.12 13.52
C ARG A 53 7.32 -9.40 12.56
N THR A 54 7.76 -9.18 11.32
CA THR A 54 6.90 -8.68 10.23
C THR A 54 5.98 -9.79 9.74
N LEU A 55 4.84 -9.44 9.15
CA LEU A 55 3.99 -10.46 8.50
C LEU A 55 4.72 -11.16 7.35
N GLU A 56 5.57 -10.42 6.64
CA GLU A 56 6.44 -10.94 5.60
C GLU A 56 7.36 -12.05 6.11
N GLY A 57 8.08 -11.81 7.22
CA GLY A 57 8.94 -12.85 7.81
C GLY A 57 8.15 -14.06 8.32
N TYR A 58 6.94 -13.85 8.83
CA TYR A 58 6.07 -14.95 9.26
C TYR A 58 5.58 -15.80 8.07
N ALA A 59 5.21 -15.16 6.97
CA ALA A 59 4.81 -15.83 5.74
C ALA A 59 6.01 -16.50 5.01
N GLY A 60 7.19 -15.89 5.08
CA GLY A 60 8.47 -16.48 4.64
C GLY A 60 8.77 -17.78 5.36
N ASN A 61 8.61 -17.82 6.68
CA ASN A 61 8.78 -19.04 7.46
C ASN A 61 7.76 -20.12 7.07
N LEU A 62 6.51 -19.74 6.74
CA LEU A 62 5.52 -20.68 6.23
C LEU A 62 5.94 -21.27 4.88
N SER A 63 6.40 -20.43 3.94
CA SER A 63 6.89 -20.86 2.63
C SER A 63 8.10 -21.80 2.75
N ALA A 64 9.03 -21.51 3.66
CA ALA A 64 10.16 -22.38 3.96
C ALA A 64 9.69 -23.72 4.56
N HIS A 65 8.76 -23.68 5.53
CA HIS A 65 8.22 -24.88 6.15
C HIS A 65 7.48 -25.79 5.16
N LEU A 66 6.72 -25.21 4.22
CA LEU A 66 6.08 -25.97 3.14
C LEU A 66 7.10 -26.68 2.24
N ALA A 67 8.22 -26.03 1.95
CA ALA A 67 9.31 -26.66 1.20
C ALA A 67 9.95 -27.82 1.98
N GLU A 68 10.16 -27.67 3.28
CA GLU A 68 10.68 -28.72 4.16
C GLU A 68 9.72 -29.93 4.22
N LEU A 69 8.42 -29.68 4.37
CA LEU A 69 7.40 -30.72 4.41
C LEU A 69 7.38 -31.54 3.11
N ASP A 70 7.38 -30.86 1.97
CA ASP A 70 7.35 -31.52 0.66
C ASP A 70 8.63 -32.32 0.38
N ALA A 71 9.79 -31.75 0.73
CA ALA A 71 11.07 -32.44 0.61
C ALA A 71 11.14 -33.67 1.51
N ALA A 72 10.68 -33.56 2.76
CA ALA A 72 10.66 -34.67 3.70
C ALA A 72 9.68 -35.78 3.30
N ALA A 73 8.53 -35.41 2.73
CA ALA A 73 7.56 -36.37 2.19
C ALA A 73 8.15 -37.12 0.98
N THR A 74 8.80 -36.40 0.07
CA THR A 74 9.50 -36.96 -1.10
C THR A 74 10.64 -37.89 -0.68
N ALA A 75 11.44 -37.51 0.32
CA ALA A 75 12.55 -38.34 0.82
C ALA A 75 12.11 -39.65 1.49
N ARG A 76 10.86 -39.72 1.97
CA ARG A 76 10.25 -40.93 2.54
C ARG A 76 9.49 -41.77 1.49
N ASP A 77 9.73 -41.51 0.21
CA ASP A 77 9.02 -42.15 -0.91
C ASP A 77 7.49 -42.03 -0.79
N SER A 78 7.04 -40.89 -0.27
CA SER A 78 5.62 -40.59 -0.08
C SER A 78 5.35 -39.12 -0.39
N PRO A 79 5.63 -38.65 -1.62
CA PRO A 79 5.41 -37.27 -2.01
C PRO A 79 3.91 -36.90 -1.92
N TYR A 80 3.64 -35.62 -1.69
CA TYR A 80 2.29 -35.08 -1.87
C TYR A 80 2.01 -34.87 -3.36
N ASP A 81 0.83 -35.31 -3.80
CA ASP A 81 0.33 -35.06 -5.16
C ASP A 81 -0.30 -33.67 -5.25
N GLU A 82 -0.91 -33.21 -4.16
CA GLU A 82 -1.67 -31.97 -4.09
C GLU A 82 -1.55 -31.32 -2.71
N ILE A 83 -1.53 -29.99 -2.69
CA ILE A 83 -1.49 -29.16 -1.49
C ILE A 83 -2.69 -28.20 -1.51
N ILE A 84 -3.45 -28.20 -0.42
CA ILE A 84 -4.60 -27.32 -0.20
C ILE A 84 -4.29 -26.41 0.97
N LEU A 85 -4.23 -25.10 0.71
CA LEU A 85 -3.90 -24.09 1.71
C LEU A 85 -5.17 -23.43 2.26
N PHE A 86 -5.28 -23.34 3.59
CA PHE A 86 -6.39 -22.70 4.28
C PHE A 86 -5.90 -21.48 5.07
N GLY A 87 -6.55 -20.33 4.89
CA GLY A 87 -6.21 -19.11 5.63
C GLY A 87 -7.44 -18.38 6.18
N SER A 88 -7.52 -18.25 7.51
CA SER A 88 -8.60 -17.50 8.19
C SER A 88 -8.19 -16.07 8.51
N SER A 89 -8.99 -15.08 8.10
CA SER A 89 -8.75 -13.66 8.37
C SER A 89 -7.32 -13.25 7.96
N LEU A 90 -6.45 -12.91 8.91
CA LEU A 90 -5.03 -12.64 8.65
C LEU A 90 -4.30 -13.81 7.96
N GLY A 91 -4.64 -15.05 8.31
CA GLY A 91 -4.07 -16.26 7.72
C GLY A 91 -4.25 -16.32 6.22
N ALA A 92 -5.32 -15.72 5.68
CA ALA A 92 -5.54 -15.58 4.24
C ALA A 92 -4.43 -14.80 3.55
N LEU A 93 -3.93 -13.73 4.18
CA LEU A 93 -2.80 -12.96 3.65
C LEU A 93 -1.51 -13.78 3.70
N VAL A 94 -1.31 -14.53 4.78
CA VAL A 94 -0.11 -15.34 4.99
C VAL A 94 0.00 -16.48 3.99
N VAL A 95 -1.06 -17.25 3.75
CA VAL A 95 -1.03 -18.36 2.79
C VAL A 95 -0.83 -17.89 1.35
N ARG A 96 -1.50 -16.79 0.96
CA ARG A 96 -1.33 -16.19 -0.37
C ARG A 96 0.10 -15.69 -0.57
N TRP A 97 0.66 -15.03 0.43
CA TRP A 97 2.05 -14.56 0.38
C TRP A 97 3.01 -15.74 0.28
N ALA A 98 2.85 -16.78 1.12
CA ALA A 98 3.73 -17.94 1.12
C ALA A 98 3.70 -18.69 -0.22
N TRP A 99 2.52 -18.81 -0.83
CA TRP A 99 2.39 -19.39 -2.16
C TRP A 99 3.12 -18.57 -3.23
N LEU A 100 2.93 -17.24 -3.26
CA LEU A 100 3.64 -16.37 -4.21
C LEU A 100 5.16 -16.40 -4.03
N ASP A 101 5.65 -16.48 -2.79
CA ASP A 101 7.07 -16.69 -2.50
C ASP A 101 7.57 -18.04 -3.02
N GLY A 102 6.78 -19.10 -2.80
CA GLY A 102 7.03 -20.42 -3.38
C GLY A 102 7.07 -20.41 -4.91
N CYS A 103 6.25 -19.59 -5.55
CA CYS A 103 6.26 -19.37 -7.00
C CYS A 103 7.43 -18.49 -7.50
N GLY A 104 8.24 -17.92 -6.59
CA GLY A 104 9.31 -16.98 -6.94
C GLY A 104 8.81 -15.60 -7.35
N ALA A 105 7.54 -15.26 -7.11
CA ALA A 105 6.90 -14.05 -7.65
C ALA A 105 7.46 -12.74 -7.08
N PHE A 106 8.03 -12.76 -5.86
CA PHE A 106 8.61 -11.56 -5.24
C PHE A 106 10.07 -11.33 -5.61
N SER A 107 10.88 -12.39 -5.61
CA SER A 107 12.34 -12.33 -5.84
C SER A 107 12.71 -12.49 -7.32
N GLY A 108 11.89 -13.18 -8.10
CA GLY A 108 12.22 -13.65 -9.45
C GLY A 108 13.05 -14.94 -9.42
N ASP A 109 13.14 -15.62 -8.28
CA ASP A 109 13.85 -16.88 -8.14
C ASP A 109 13.09 -18.02 -8.85
N ALA A 110 13.77 -19.14 -9.06
CA ALA A 110 13.13 -20.35 -9.57
C ALA A 110 12.00 -20.80 -8.62
N PRO A 111 10.82 -21.17 -9.15
CA PRO A 111 9.72 -21.69 -8.33
C PRO A 111 10.14 -22.93 -7.55
N ARG A 112 9.73 -23.00 -6.28
CA ARG A 112 9.92 -24.18 -5.41
C ARG A 112 8.96 -25.30 -5.83
N PRO A 113 9.39 -26.58 -5.81
CA PRO A 113 8.57 -27.70 -6.28
C PRO A 113 7.18 -27.79 -5.64
N TRP A 114 7.08 -27.55 -4.33
CA TRP A 114 5.81 -27.61 -3.60
C TRP A 114 4.76 -26.61 -4.12
N ALA A 115 5.17 -25.45 -4.64
CA ALA A 115 4.25 -24.40 -5.06
C ALA A 115 3.43 -24.83 -6.28
N ALA A 116 4.00 -25.66 -7.15
CA ALA A 116 3.31 -26.25 -8.31
C ALA A 116 2.29 -27.32 -7.91
N LYS A 117 2.40 -27.89 -6.70
CA LYS A 117 1.45 -28.86 -6.14
C LYS A 117 0.25 -28.17 -5.48
N VAL A 118 0.28 -26.85 -5.31
CA VAL A 118 -0.88 -26.11 -4.75
C VAL A 118 -1.96 -26.01 -5.80
N THR A 119 -3.04 -26.76 -5.60
CA THR A 119 -4.20 -26.80 -6.50
C THR A 119 -5.32 -25.88 -6.01
N ARG A 120 -5.36 -25.57 -4.70
CA ARG A 120 -6.46 -24.85 -4.09
C ARG A 120 -6.03 -24.01 -2.90
N ILE A 121 -6.60 -22.80 -2.83
CA ILE A 121 -6.43 -21.86 -1.72
C ILE A 121 -7.82 -21.50 -1.18
N VAL A 122 -8.08 -21.89 0.06
CA VAL A 122 -9.35 -21.71 0.76
C VAL A 122 -9.20 -20.58 1.78
N LEU A 123 -9.96 -19.51 1.61
CA LEU A 123 -9.88 -18.32 2.44
C LEU A 123 -11.19 -18.17 3.23
N MET A 124 -11.09 -17.98 4.54
CA MET A 124 -12.24 -17.86 5.44
C MET A 124 -12.22 -16.48 6.06
N ALA A 125 -13.19 -15.65 5.69
CA ALA A 125 -13.26 -14.23 6.07
C ALA A 125 -11.90 -13.51 5.84
N GLY A 126 -11.21 -13.84 4.75
CA GLY A 126 -9.89 -13.29 4.44
C GLY A 126 -9.92 -11.77 4.33
N ILE A 127 -9.03 -11.09 5.06
CA ILE A 127 -8.89 -9.62 5.04
C ILE A 127 -8.04 -9.17 3.85
N ASN A 128 -8.43 -9.54 2.62
CA ASN A 128 -7.61 -9.45 1.41
C ASN A 128 -7.11 -8.03 1.08
N ARG A 129 -7.95 -7.01 1.25
CA ARG A 129 -7.58 -5.59 1.17
C ARG A 129 -6.85 -5.04 2.39
N GLY A 130 -6.69 -5.85 3.44
CA GLY A 130 -6.33 -5.42 4.77
C GLY A 130 -7.52 -4.80 5.50
N PHE A 131 -7.46 -4.75 6.83
CA PHE A 131 -8.55 -4.16 7.60
C PHE A 131 -8.46 -2.63 7.58
N SER A 132 -9.60 -1.97 7.38
CA SER A 132 -9.65 -0.51 7.31
C SER A 132 -9.98 0.08 8.68
N THR A 133 -9.36 1.21 9.03
CA THR A 133 -9.78 2.02 10.19
C THR A 133 -10.98 2.90 9.87
N ARG A 134 -11.71 2.66 8.76
CA ARG A 134 -12.91 3.43 8.35
C ARG A 134 -13.98 3.49 9.45
N TRP A 135 -13.95 2.53 10.39
CA TRP A 135 -14.80 2.48 11.57
C TRP A 135 -14.52 3.56 12.63
N GLU A 136 -13.44 4.33 12.51
CA GLU A 136 -13.14 5.45 13.42
C GLU A 136 -13.99 6.71 13.16
N SER A 137 -14.77 6.75 12.07
CA SER A 137 -15.55 7.94 11.68
C SER A 137 -16.74 8.25 12.60
N GLY A 138 -17.23 7.29 13.38
CA GLY A 138 -18.35 7.45 14.30
C GLY A 138 -17.99 7.72 15.78
N ARG A 139 -16.71 7.60 16.17
CA ARG A 139 -16.29 7.76 17.57
C ARG A 139 -15.69 9.14 17.81
N ARG A 140 -16.49 10.09 18.29
CA ARG A 140 -15.99 11.40 18.77
C ARG A 140 -15.84 11.32 20.30
N GLY A 141 -14.66 11.64 20.82
CA GLY A 141 -14.44 11.72 22.27
C GLY A 141 -12.97 11.77 22.69
N PRO A 142 -12.68 12.14 23.96
CA PRO A 142 -11.32 12.26 24.51
C PRO A 142 -10.54 10.94 24.49
N ARG A 143 -11.23 9.80 24.56
CA ARG A 143 -10.63 8.45 24.44
C ARG A 143 -9.98 8.20 23.08
N LEU A 144 -10.56 8.71 21.99
CA LEU A 144 -9.97 8.60 20.64
C LEU A 144 -8.69 9.46 20.52
N LEU A 145 -8.66 10.62 21.18
CA LEU A 145 -7.47 11.46 21.21
C LEU A 145 -6.34 10.76 21.98
N ALA A 146 -6.65 10.20 23.15
CA ALA A 146 -5.71 9.39 23.93
C ALA A 146 -5.22 8.16 23.14
N GLU A 147 -6.11 7.43 22.48
CA GLU A 147 -5.74 6.31 21.60
C GLU A 147 -4.88 6.76 20.42
N LYS A 148 -5.17 7.90 19.78
CA LYS A 148 -4.32 8.47 18.71
C LYS A 148 -2.94 8.85 19.21
N VAL A 149 -2.83 9.43 20.40
CA VAL A 149 -1.56 9.78 21.05
C VAL A 149 -0.79 8.51 21.41
N VAL A 150 -1.43 7.52 22.04
CA VAL A 150 -0.82 6.22 22.37
C VAL A 150 -0.39 5.48 21.11
N ILE A 151 -1.21 5.42 20.06
CA ILE A 151 -0.85 4.81 18.76
C ILE A 151 0.31 5.56 18.10
N SER A 152 0.38 6.89 18.25
CA SER A 152 1.47 7.71 17.73
C SER A 152 2.77 7.51 18.52
N LEU A 153 2.71 7.45 19.85
CA LEU A 153 3.83 7.12 20.73
C LEU A 153 4.27 5.67 20.59
N ALA A 154 3.34 4.77 20.26
CA ALA A 154 3.59 3.37 19.96
C ALA A 154 3.91 3.14 18.46
N SER A 155 3.92 4.20 17.64
CA SER A 155 4.21 4.14 16.21
C SER A 155 5.61 3.59 15.88
N PRO A 156 6.69 3.89 16.62
CA PRO A 156 8.02 3.33 16.33
C PRO A 156 8.12 1.83 16.59
N PHE A 157 7.18 1.22 17.34
CA PHE A 157 7.18 -0.22 17.56
C PHE A 157 6.50 -0.95 16.38
N GLY A 158 7.24 -1.83 15.70
CA GLY A 158 6.76 -2.66 14.58
C GLY A 158 5.88 -3.82 15.08
N PHE A 159 4.57 -3.58 15.13
CA PHE A 159 3.58 -4.60 15.47
C PHE A 159 2.98 -5.21 14.21
N ALA A 160 2.86 -6.54 14.16
CA ALA A 160 2.40 -7.25 12.97
C ALA A 160 1.00 -6.86 12.46
N TRP A 161 0.09 -6.40 13.32
CA TRP A 161 -1.23 -5.91 12.85
C TRP A 161 -1.12 -4.66 11.97
N LYS A 162 -0.06 -3.85 12.11
CA LYS A 162 0.14 -2.66 11.28
C LYS A 162 0.40 -3.04 9.83
N ASP A 163 1.00 -4.21 9.60
CA ASP A 163 1.27 -4.75 8.28
C ASP A 163 0.00 -5.28 7.60
N ALA A 164 -1.04 -5.60 8.38
CA ALA A 164 -2.35 -6.04 7.89
C ALA A 164 -3.36 -4.90 7.65
N LEU A 165 -2.96 -3.65 7.86
CA LEU A 165 -3.83 -2.49 7.60
C LEU A 165 -4.03 -2.29 6.09
N ALA A 166 -5.20 -1.81 5.71
CA ALA A 166 -5.44 -1.38 4.33
C ALA A 166 -4.39 -0.36 3.87
N GLY A 167 -3.76 -0.66 2.72
CA GLY A 167 -2.68 0.14 2.15
C GLY A 167 -1.33 0.04 2.86
N ALA A 168 -1.17 -0.86 3.84
CA ALA A 168 0.16 -1.19 4.36
C ALA A 168 1.04 -1.79 3.26
N PRO A 169 2.38 -1.62 3.33
CA PRO A 169 3.28 -2.15 2.31
C PRO A 169 3.10 -3.65 2.05
N PHE A 170 3.06 -4.47 3.10
CA PHE A 170 2.85 -5.92 3.00
C PHE A 170 1.57 -6.29 2.24
N VAL A 171 0.41 -5.76 2.69
CA VAL A 171 -0.88 -6.01 2.04
C VAL A 171 -0.89 -5.51 0.59
N THR A 172 -0.36 -4.31 0.34
CA THR A 172 -0.40 -3.72 -1.00
C THR A 172 0.48 -4.50 -1.97
N ASP A 173 1.70 -4.86 -1.55
CA ASP A 173 2.61 -5.65 -2.38
C ASP A 173 2.04 -7.04 -2.66
N LEU A 174 1.52 -7.71 -1.64
CA LEU A 174 0.82 -9.00 -1.79
C LEU A 174 -0.30 -8.91 -2.82
N ARG A 175 -1.21 -7.94 -2.70
CA ARG A 175 -2.33 -7.78 -3.64
C ARG A 175 -1.84 -7.52 -5.06
N LEU A 176 -0.91 -6.59 -5.25
CA LEU A 176 -0.44 -6.23 -6.58
C LEU A 176 0.33 -7.38 -7.26
N THR A 177 1.21 -8.05 -6.51
CA THR A 177 1.98 -9.20 -7.00
C THR A 177 1.07 -10.38 -7.30
N TRP A 178 0.08 -10.65 -6.43
CA TRP A 178 -0.96 -11.65 -6.68
C TRP A 178 -1.66 -11.41 -8.02
N MET A 179 -2.15 -10.20 -8.24
CA MET A 179 -2.94 -9.90 -9.43
C MET A 179 -2.12 -10.04 -10.72
N ARG A 180 -0.85 -9.62 -10.69
CA ARG A 180 0.04 -9.74 -11.85
C ARG A 180 0.49 -11.16 -12.10
N HIS A 181 0.88 -11.87 -11.05
CA HIS A 181 1.36 -13.24 -11.17
C HIS A 181 0.29 -14.13 -11.81
N LEU A 182 -0.97 -14.00 -11.37
CA LEU A 182 -2.09 -14.73 -11.97
C LEU A 182 -2.35 -14.29 -13.41
N ALA A 183 -2.33 -12.99 -13.72
CA ALA A 183 -2.50 -12.50 -15.09
C ALA A 183 -1.41 -13.01 -16.05
N GLU A 184 -0.17 -13.15 -15.58
CA GLU A 184 0.96 -13.65 -16.37
C GLU A 184 0.95 -15.18 -16.54
N HIS A 185 0.29 -15.92 -15.64
CA HIS A 185 0.31 -17.39 -15.61
C HIS A 185 -1.12 -17.99 -15.52
N PRO A 186 -1.99 -17.76 -16.52
CA PRO A 186 -3.39 -18.21 -16.49
C PRO A 186 -3.56 -19.72 -16.29
N ASP A 187 -2.63 -20.53 -16.83
CA ASP A 187 -2.74 -22.00 -16.82
C ASP A 187 -2.23 -22.63 -15.51
N ARG A 188 -1.53 -21.88 -14.66
CA ARG A 188 -0.86 -22.39 -13.45
C ARG A 188 -1.48 -21.88 -12.14
N GLN A 189 -2.73 -21.44 -12.20
CA GLN A 189 -3.42 -20.86 -11.06
C GLN A 189 -4.12 -21.94 -10.21
N PRO A 190 -3.97 -21.91 -8.87
CA PRO A 190 -4.83 -22.69 -7.99
C PRO A 190 -6.27 -22.19 -8.07
N PHE A 191 -7.23 -23.05 -7.75
CA PHE A 191 -8.60 -22.62 -7.50
C PHE A 191 -8.67 -21.86 -6.18
N VAL A 192 -9.17 -20.63 -6.18
CA VAL A 192 -9.20 -19.77 -4.99
C VAL A 192 -10.64 -19.53 -4.55
N VAL A 193 -10.99 -19.96 -3.36
CA VAL A 193 -12.32 -19.72 -2.78
C VAL A 193 -12.23 -18.79 -1.58
N GLN A 194 -13.05 -17.75 -1.57
CA GLN A 194 -13.27 -16.88 -0.42
C GLN A 194 -14.65 -17.16 0.15
N PHE A 195 -14.70 -17.72 1.36
CA PHE A 195 -15.91 -17.80 2.16
C PHE A 195 -16.07 -16.52 2.98
N LEU A 196 -17.24 -15.89 2.90
CA LEU A 196 -17.57 -14.68 3.65
C LEU A 196 -18.92 -14.83 4.34
N GLY A 197 -18.97 -14.55 5.64
CA GLY A 197 -20.23 -14.59 6.38
C GLY A 197 -21.15 -13.42 6.00
N THR A 198 -22.45 -13.68 5.84
CA THR A 198 -23.44 -12.63 5.51
C THR A 198 -23.58 -11.56 6.60
N SER A 199 -23.17 -11.87 7.84
CA SER A 199 -23.15 -10.97 8.99
C SER A 199 -21.75 -10.42 9.31
N ASP A 200 -20.75 -10.62 8.44
CA ASP A 200 -19.41 -10.09 8.62
C ASP A 200 -19.40 -8.55 8.54
N ARG A 201 -18.95 -7.91 9.63
CA ARG A 201 -18.85 -6.44 9.75
C ARG A 201 -17.44 -5.92 9.50
N LEU A 202 -16.45 -6.79 9.37
CA LEU A 202 -15.04 -6.46 9.21
C LEU A 202 -14.59 -6.52 7.75
N VAL A 203 -15.07 -7.51 7.00
CA VAL A 203 -14.75 -7.73 5.60
C VAL A 203 -16.02 -7.69 4.78
N ARG A 204 -15.96 -7.02 3.62
CA ARG A 204 -17.04 -7.03 2.65
C ARG A 204 -16.59 -7.65 1.33
N ARG A 205 -17.53 -8.00 0.47
CA ARG A 205 -17.24 -8.59 -0.83
C ARG A 205 -16.32 -7.71 -1.68
N GLU A 206 -16.53 -6.40 -1.67
CA GLU A 206 -15.68 -5.43 -2.38
C GLU A 206 -14.22 -5.41 -1.92
N ASP A 207 -13.91 -5.90 -0.72
CA ASP A 207 -12.55 -5.99 -0.20
C ASP A 207 -11.78 -7.21 -0.75
N SER A 208 -12.44 -8.09 -1.51
CA SER A 208 -11.87 -9.32 -2.10
C SER A 208 -11.87 -9.33 -3.63
N ARG A 209 -12.03 -8.17 -4.28
CA ARG A 209 -12.01 -8.04 -5.75
C ARG A 209 -10.75 -8.59 -6.41
N ASP A 210 -9.60 -8.48 -5.73
CA ASP A 210 -8.33 -9.02 -6.21
C ASP A 210 -8.29 -10.55 -6.32
N ILE A 211 -9.31 -11.24 -5.80
CA ILE A 211 -9.48 -12.69 -5.95
C ILE A 211 -10.44 -13.01 -7.09
N GLU A 212 -11.61 -12.36 -7.13
CA GLU A 212 -12.70 -12.70 -8.06
C GLU A 212 -12.41 -12.36 -9.53
N GLN A 213 -11.41 -11.52 -9.81
CA GLN A 213 -11.09 -11.11 -11.19
C GLN A 213 -10.40 -12.20 -12.04
N PHE A 214 -10.14 -13.38 -11.48
CA PHE A 214 -9.47 -14.48 -12.16
C PHE A 214 -10.43 -15.64 -12.44
N PRO A 215 -10.24 -16.37 -13.56
CA PRO A 215 -11.20 -17.38 -14.02
C PRO A 215 -11.31 -18.59 -13.08
N ARG A 216 -10.37 -18.81 -12.16
CA ARG A 216 -10.37 -19.93 -11.20
C ARG A 216 -10.64 -19.45 -9.78
N ALA A 217 -11.66 -18.61 -9.59
CA ALA A 217 -12.00 -18.06 -8.28
C ALA A 217 -13.50 -18.15 -7.95
N ALA A 218 -13.82 -18.33 -6.68
CA ALA A 218 -15.18 -18.31 -6.16
C ALA A 218 -15.31 -17.41 -4.92
N HIS A 219 -16.39 -16.63 -4.86
CA HIS A 219 -16.85 -15.94 -3.65
C HIS A 219 -18.13 -16.57 -3.15
N VAL A 220 -18.07 -17.16 -1.96
CA VAL A 220 -19.18 -17.92 -1.39
C VAL A 220 -19.64 -17.25 -0.11
N GLU A 221 -20.91 -16.86 -0.07
CA GLU A 221 -21.53 -16.33 1.13
C GLU A 221 -21.97 -17.48 2.05
N VAL A 222 -21.63 -17.38 3.32
CA VAL A 222 -22.03 -18.33 4.36
C VAL A 222 -23.13 -17.67 5.19
N ALA A 223 -24.34 -18.21 5.08
CA ALA A 223 -25.51 -17.71 5.79
C ALA A 223 -25.27 -17.71 7.32
N ASP A 224 -25.73 -16.64 7.96
CA ASP A 224 -25.69 -16.43 9.41
C ASP A 224 -24.31 -16.64 10.05
N ALA A 225 -23.25 -16.37 9.30
CA ALA A 225 -21.88 -16.32 9.82
C ALA A 225 -21.41 -14.86 9.96
N ALA A 226 -20.76 -14.58 11.07
CA ALA A 226 -19.91 -13.42 11.30
C ALA A 226 -18.45 -13.69 10.85
N HIS A 227 -17.53 -12.80 11.23
CA HIS A 227 -16.13 -12.86 10.78
C HIS A 227 -15.35 -14.07 11.31
N PHE A 228 -15.68 -14.58 12.49
CA PHE A 228 -14.87 -15.57 13.21
C PHE A 228 -15.50 -16.97 13.29
N ASP A 229 -16.71 -17.15 12.75
CA ASP A 229 -17.52 -18.37 12.84
C ASP A 229 -17.90 -18.92 11.45
N VAL A 230 -17.29 -18.43 10.38
CA VAL A 230 -17.43 -18.99 9.01
C VAL A 230 -17.13 -20.50 8.99
N LEU A 231 -16.22 -20.95 9.86
CA LEU A 231 -15.83 -22.35 10.03
C LEU A 231 -16.69 -23.14 11.03
N ASP A 232 -17.69 -22.52 11.66
CA ASP A 232 -18.48 -23.17 12.70
C ASP A 232 -19.46 -24.19 12.12
N VAL A 233 -18.96 -25.43 11.98
CA VAL A 233 -19.73 -26.64 11.63
C VAL A 233 -20.26 -27.39 12.86
N ALA A 234 -20.35 -26.73 14.01
CA ALA A 234 -20.99 -27.28 15.22
C ALA A 234 -22.28 -26.54 15.60
N GLY A 235 -22.52 -25.36 15.01
CA GLY A 235 -23.70 -24.52 15.24
C GLY A 235 -25.02 -25.03 14.64
N PRO A 236 -26.08 -24.19 14.69
CA PRO A 236 -27.46 -24.57 14.35
C PRO A 236 -27.65 -25.08 12.91
N ASP A 237 -26.83 -24.60 11.97
CA ASP A 237 -26.88 -24.96 10.54
C ASP A 237 -25.65 -25.80 10.10
N ARG A 238 -25.10 -26.57 11.05
CA ARG A 238 -23.82 -27.29 10.88
C ARG A 238 -23.73 -28.15 9.62
N ASP A 239 -24.81 -28.80 9.22
CA ASP A 239 -24.79 -29.77 8.12
C ASP A 239 -24.84 -29.09 6.77
N ASN A 240 -25.72 -28.10 6.57
CA ASN A 240 -25.73 -27.32 5.33
C ASN A 240 -24.42 -26.52 5.18
N ARG A 241 -23.93 -25.92 6.27
CA ARG A 241 -22.65 -25.22 6.26
C ARG A 241 -21.49 -26.14 5.91
N TYR A 242 -21.43 -27.34 6.50
CA TYR A 242 -20.41 -28.32 6.14
C TYR A 242 -20.51 -28.75 4.68
N LEU A 243 -21.71 -29.07 4.18
CA LEU A 243 -21.91 -29.46 2.79
C LEU A 243 -21.47 -28.36 1.82
N LEU A 244 -21.79 -27.11 2.12
CA LEU A 244 -21.31 -25.94 1.38
C LEU A 244 -19.78 -25.88 1.38
N LEU A 245 -19.15 -25.89 2.55
CA LEU A 245 -17.68 -25.84 2.66
C LEU A 245 -17.02 -27.01 1.90
N ARG A 246 -17.49 -28.25 2.13
CA ARG A 246 -17.02 -29.49 1.48
C ARG A 246 -17.07 -29.38 -0.04
N SER A 247 -18.17 -28.86 -0.59
CA SER A 247 -18.35 -28.76 -2.05
C SER A 247 -17.27 -27.93 -2.74
N TYR A 248 -16.75 -26.89 -2.07
CA TYR A 248 -15.67 -26.05 -2.60
C TYR A 248 -14.27 -26.50 -2.15
N ILE A 249 -14.16 -27.26 -1.06
CA ILE A 249 -12.88 -27.80 -0.56
C ILE A 249 -12.46 -29.03 -1.37
N LEU A 250 -13.36 -30.00 -1.53
CA LEU A 250 -13.07 -31.29 -2.17
C LEU A 250 -13.63 -31.38 -3.60
N GLY A 251 -14.69 -30.62 -3.91
CA GLY A 251 -15.35 -30.69 -5.21
C GLY A 251 -14.68 -29.87 -6.32
N ALA A 252 -15.35 -29.86 -7.47
CA ALA A 252 -15.01 -29.06 -8.65
C ALA A 252 -16.07 -27.95 -8.88
N PRO A 253 -16.16 -26.96 -7.98
CA PRO A 253 -17.18 -25.92 -8.08
C PRO A 253 -16.93 -24.99 -9.28
N ASP A 254 -18.02 -24.45 -9.82
CA ASP A 254 -17.94 -23.40 -10.82
C ASP A 254 -17.35 -22.11 -10.22
N PRO A 255 -16.47 -21.42 -10.97
CA PRO A 255 -16.02 -20.08 -10.61
C PRO A 255 -17.21 -19.12 -10.51
N THR A 256 -17.16 -18.19 -9.57
CA THR A 256 -18.18 -17.13 -9.49
C THR A 256 -17.82 -16.00 -10.44
N THR A 257 -18.81 -15.48 -11.16
CA THR A 257 -18.59 -14.28 -11.99
C THR A 257 -18.34 -13.07 -11.09
N PRO A 258 -17.24 -12.33 -11.28
CA PRO A 258 -17.02 -11.08 -10.59
C PRO A 258 -18.14 -10.08 -10.94
N PRO A 259 -18.51 -9.16 -10.02
CA PRO A 259 -19.43 -8.09 -10.33
C PRO A 259 -18.92 -7.30 -11.55
N PRO A 260 -19.79 -6.94 -12.51
CA PRO A 260 -19.37 -6.24 -13.71
C PRO A 260 -18.70 -4.91 -13.33
N VAL A 261 -17.52 -4.67 -13.91
CA VAL A 261 -16.87 -3.36 -13.79
C VAL A 261 -17.74 -2.36 -14.55
N LYS A 262 -18.17 -1.27 -13.89
CA LYS A 262 -19.09 -0.29 -14.47
C LYS A 262 -18.60 0.30 -15.81
N ARG A 263 -17.29 0.33 -16.02
CA ARG A 263 -16.62 0.72 -17.26
C ARG A 263 -15.17 0.24 -17.22
N GLU A 264 -14.76 -0.64 -18.13
CA GLU A 264 -13.36 -1.04 -18.24
C GLU A 264 -12.56 0.10 -18.89
N ALA A 265 -11.47 0.52 -18.23
CA ALA A 265 -10.56 1.54 -18.74
C ALA A 265 -9.22 0.87 -19.04
N THR A 266 -8.61 1.22 -20.18
CA THR A 266 -7.27 0.73 -20.57
C THR A 266 -6.16 1.62 -20.02
N GLU A 267 -6.49 2.87 -19.66
CA GLU A 267 -5.55 3.86 -19.15
C GLU A 267 -6.12 4.48 -17.85
N VAL A 268 -5.37 4.38 -16.75
CA VAL A 268 -5.76 4.94 -15.45
C VAL A 268 -4.72 5.97 -15.02
N VAL A 269 -5.12 7.22 -14.78
CA VAL A 269 -4.23 8.27 -14.25
C VAL A 269 -4.64 8.71 -12.86
N PHE A 270 -3.68 8.72 -11.94
CA PHE A 270 -3.81 9.34 -10.63
C PHE A 270 -3.38 10.80 -10.70
N VAL A 271 -4.29 11.72 -10.39
CA VAL A 271 -3.99 13.16 -10.26
C VAL A 271 -4.07 13.54 -8.80
N VAL A 272 -2.89 13.66 -8.16
CA VAL A 272 -2.74 13.79 -6.71
C VAL A 272 -2.25 15.19 -6.34
N HIS A 273 -3.06 15.88 -5.56
CA HIS A 273 -2.82 17.25 -5.14
C HIS A 273 -1.83 17.39 -3.97
N GLY A 274 -1.37 18.62 -3.75
CA GLY A 274 -0.55 19.01 -2.60
C GLY A 274 -1.33 19.21 -1.30
N ILE A 275 -0.70 19.82 -0.30
CA ILE A 275 -1.27 19.95 1.06
C ILE A 275 -2.35 21.05 1.17
N ARG A 276 -2.23 22.12 0.35
CA ARG A 276 -3.11 23.30 0.33
C ARG A 276 -4.11 23.32 -0.83
N ALA A 277 -4.03 22.35 -1.74
CA ALA A 277 -4.94 22.22 -2.87
C ALA A 277 -5.95 21.08 -2.60
N GLY A 278 -7.19 21.25 -3.05
CA GLY A 278 -8.19 20.17 -3.08
C GLY A 278 -8.32 19.57 -4.49
N VAL A 279 -9.43 18.91 -4.77
CA VAL A 279 -9.78 18.38 -6.12
C VAL A 279 -10.32 19.47 -7.08
N HIS A 280 -10.10 20.73 -6.75
CA HIS A 280 -10.57 21.89 -7.52
C HIS A 280 -9.41 22.58 -8.23
N GLY A 281 -9.73 23.54 -9.11
CA GLY A 281 -8.75 24.26 -9.91
C GLY A 281 -8.01 23.33 -10.87
N TRP A 282 -6.67 23.32 -10.79
CA TRP A 282 -5.83 22.58 -11.73
C TRP A 282 -6.14 21.08 -11.80
N VAL A 283 -6.54 20.45 -10.68
CA VAL A 283 -6.86 19.01 -10.64
C VAL A 283 -8.07 18.72 -11.53
N ARG A 284 -9.11 19.55 -11.42
CA ARG A 284 -10.33 19.43 -12.23
C ARG A 284 -10.03 19.68 -13.71
N GLU A 285 -9.20 20.67 -14.00
CA GLU A 285 -8.85 21.01 -15.38
C GLU A 285 -8.00 19.92 -16.05
N VAL A 286 -6.96 19.40 -15.37
CA VAL A 286 -6.16 18.27 -15.89
C VAL A 286 -7.04 17.03 -16.05
N ARG A 287 -7.97 16.78 -15.11
CA ARG A 287 -8.95 15.71 -15.25
C ARG A 287 -9.77 15.85 -16.53
N GLN A 288 -10.39 17.01 -16.74
CA GLN A 288 -11.21 17.26 -17.92
C GLN A 288 -10.40 17.06 -19.19
N LEU A 289 -9.21 17.66 -19.26
CA LEU A 289 -8.32 17.56 -20.42
C LEU A 289 -7.92 16.12 -20.76
N VAL A 290 -7.75 15.24 -19.76
CA VAL A 290 -7.46 13.82 -20.01
C VAL A 290 -8.73 13.05 -20.39
N GLU A 291 -9.86 13.27 -19.71
CA GLU A 291 -11.13 12.61 -20.02
C GLU A 291 -11.63 12.98 -21.43
N ASP A 292 -11.37 14.21 -21.89
CA ASP A 292 -11.71 14.68 -23.25
C ASP A 292 -10.92 13.96 -24.36
N THR A 293 -9.82 13.26 -24.03
CA THR A 293 -9.05 12.51 -25.05
C THR A 293 -9.70 11.17 -25.43
N GLY A 294 -10.64 10.66 -24.64
CA GLY A 294 -11.42 9.49 -25.01
C GLY A 294 -11.91 8.64 -23.84
N THR A 295 -12.81 7.71 -24.17
CA THR A 295 -13.55 6.85 -23.23
C THR A 295 -12.70 5.81 -22.49
N GLN A 296 -11.48 5.61 -22.95
CA GLN A 296 -10.46 4.67 -22.47
C GLN A 296 -9.75 5.14 -21.19
N TRP A 297 -9.86 6.44 -20.86
CA TRP A 297 -9.22 7.04 -19.70
C TRP A 297 -10.10 7.03 -18.45
N ARG A 298 -9.52 6.57 -17.35
CA ARG A 298 -10.04 6.71 -15.99
C ARG A 298 -9.17 7.68 -15.21
N VAL A 299 -9.71 8.86 -14.90
CA VAL A 299 -9.01 9.84 -14.06
C VAL A 299 -9.41 9.69 -12.59
N VAL A 300 -8.45 9.30 -11.75
CA VAL A 300 -8.61 9.15 -10.32
C VAL A 300 -8.04 10.40 -9.63
N THR A 301 -8.90 11.17 -8.98
CA THR A 301 -8.52 12.40 -8.25
C THR A 301 -8.71 12.17 -6.75
N PRO A 302 -7.91 11.30 -6.11
CA PRO A 302 -8.15 10.92 -4.73
C PRO A 302 -7.84 12.14 -3.84
N SER A 303 -8.71 12.44 -2.88
CA SER A 303 -8.51 13.56 -1.96
C SER A 303 -8.45 13.10 -0.52
N TYR A 304 -7.43 13.59 0.19
CA TYR A 304 -7.25 13.34 1.61
C TYR A 304 -7.68 14.52 2.49
N ARG A 305 -8.50 15.44 1.93
CA ARG A 305 -8.96 16.72 2.51
C ARG A 305 -7.78 17.62 2.91
N TYR A 306 -8.05 18.70 3.64
CA TYR A 306 -7.01 19.63 4.09
C TYR A 306 -5.92 18.92 4.92
N PHE A 307 -4.66 19.21 4.63
CA PHE A 307 -3.49 18.69 5.30
C PHE A 307 -2.52 19.85 5.53
N SER A 308 -2.21 20.21 6.79
CA SER A 308 -1.38 21.39 7.06
C SER A 308 0.11 21.11 6.85
N ALA A 309 0.91 22.18 6.74
CA ALA A 309 2.36 22.07 6.64
C ALA A 309 2.99 21.39 7.87
N LEU A 310 2.43 21.65 9.06
CA LEU A 310 2.84 20.96 10.28
C LEU A 310 2.50 19.47 10.23
N ALA A 311 1.28 19.12 9.80
CA ALA A 311 0.92 17.72 9.60
C ALA A 311 1.81 17.04 8.55
N PHE A 312 2.28 17.76 7.54
CA PHE A 312 3.29 17.28 6.61
C PHE A 312 4.67 17.11 7.27
N ALA A 313 5.09 17.99 8.19
CA ALA A 313 6.38 17.88 8.88
C ALA A 313 6.47 16.64 9.79
N PHE A 314 5.36 16.13 10.31
CA PHE A 314 5.36 14.93 11.16
C PHE A 314 5.41 13.62 10.32
N PRO A 315 6.35 12.68 10.60
CA PRO A 315 6.47 11.44 9.82
C PRO A 315 5.27 10.49 9.93
N VAL A 316 4.62 10.42 11.08
CA VAL A 316 3.50 9.48 11.33
C VAL A 316 2.30 9.83 10.43
N THR A 317 1.97 11.11 10.33
CA THR A 317 0.89 11.63 9.48
C THR A 317 1.22 11.44 8.00
N ARG A 318 2.46 11.69 7.57
CA ARG A 318 2.93 11.37 6.21
C ARG A 318 2.74 9.89 5.86
N ARG A 319 3.21 8.98 6.71
CA ARG A 319 3.06 7.53 6.51
C ARG A 319 1.59 7.08 6.42
N ARG A 320 0.69 7.70 7.19
CA ARG A 320 -0.76 7.44 7.08
C ARG A 320 -1.30 7.80 5.69
N LYS A 321 -0.87 8.92 5.11
CA LYS A 321 -1.28 9.34 3.76
C LYS A 321 -0.70 8.43 2.68
N VAL A 322 0.53 7.94 2.84
CA VAL A 322 1.11 6.93 1.93
C VAL A 322 0.26 5.67 1.90
N ARG A 323 -0.12 5.13 3.07
CA ARG A 323 -0.99 3.95 3.13
C ARG A 323 -2.35 4.20 2.47
N TRP A 324 -2.96 5.35 2.76
CA TRP A 324 -4.20 5.74 2.09
C TRP A 324 -4.05 5.72 0.56
N PHE A 325 -2.96 6.28 0.02
CA PHE A 325 -2.72 6.29 -1.42
C PHE A 325 -2.52 4.88 -1.98
N LEU A 326 -1.74 4.02 -1.31
CA LEU A 326 -1.53 2.62 -1.69
C LEU A 326 -2.84 1.80 -1.69
N ASP A 327 -3.74 2.07 -0.75
CA ASP A 327 -5.10 1.48 -0.73
C ASP A 327 -5.92 1.92 -1.96
N GLN A 328 -5.87 3.20 -2.33
CA GLN A 328 -6.53 3.69 -3.55
C GLN A 328 -5.91 3.07 -4.82
N TYR A 329 -4.58 3.05 -4.91
CA TYR A 329 -3.85 2.48 -6.04
C TYR A 329 -4.17 1.00 -6.25
N SER A 330 -4.03 0.17 -5.21
CA SER A 330 -4.35 -1.25 -5.30
C SER A 330 -5.83 -1.52 -5.60
N GLY A 331 -6.74 -0.64 -5.14
CA GLY A 331 -8.16 -0.72 -5.45
C GLY A 331 -8.49 -0.42 -6.92
N GLU A 332 -7.77 0.49 -7.58
CA GLU A 332 -7.95 0.76 -9.01
C GLU A 332 -7.28 -0.33 -9.87
N VAL A 333 -6.14 -0.89 -9.44
CA VAL A 333 -5.55 -2.08 -10.11
C VAL A 333 -6.49 -3.28 -10.05
N ALA A 334 -7.16 -3.52 -8.94
CA ALA A 334 -8.16 -4.60 -8.82
C ALA A 334 -9.45 -4.34 -9.62
N GLN A 335 -9.66 -3.12 -10.11
CA GLN A 335 -10.80 -2.79 -10.98
C GLN A 335 -10.41 -2.79 -12.46
N HIS A 336 -9.14 -2.50 -12.74
CA HIS A 336 -8.59 -2.35 -14.09
C HIS A 336 -7.25 -3.10 -14.17
N PRO A 337 -7.24 -4.45 -14.05
CA PRO A 337 -6.01 -5.24 -13.90
C PRO A 337 -5.10 -5.21 -15.13
N THR A 338 -5.67 -4.95 -16.31
CA THR A 338 -4.98 -4.88 -17.60
C THR A 338 -4.56 -3.45 -17.99
N ALA A 339 -4.95 -2.44 -17.22
CA ALA A 339 -4.73 -1.04 -17.57
C ALA A 339 -3.29 -0.58 -17.35
N ASN A 340 -2.86 0.39 -18.16
CA ASN A 340 -1.66 1.17 -17.90
C ASN A 340 -1.96 2.23 -16.81
N PHE A 341 -1.05 2.35 -15.84
CA PHE A 341 -1.19 3.30 -14.74
C PHE A 341 -0.27 4.50 -14.91
N HIS A 342 -0.80 5.71 -14.71
CA HIS A 342 -0.11 6.99 -14.87
C HIS A 342 -0.24 7.84 -13.60
N PHE A 343 0.64 8.82 -13.43
CA PHE A 343 0.68 9.64 -12.23
C PHE A 343 0.99 11.10 -12.53
N VAL A 344 0.23 12.01 -11.92
CA VAL A 344 0.46 13.46 -11.88
C VAL A 344 0.46 13.86 -10.41
N GLY A 345 1.62 14.27 -9.90
CA GLY A 345 1.78 14.65 -8.50
C GLY A 345 2.23 16.09 -8.34
N HIS A 346 1.58 16.81 -7.42
CA HIS A 346 2.05 18.11 -6.94
C HIS A 346 2.44 18.03 -5.47
N SER A 347 3.58 18.63 -5.09
CA SER A 347 3.96 18.80 -3.67
C SER A 347 3.96 17.47 -2.92
N ASN A 348 3.19 17.35 -1.82
CA ASN A 348 3.00 16.09 -1.09
C ASN A 348 2.53 14.91 -1.95
N GLY A 349 1.83 15.13 -3.08
CA GLY A 349 1.55 14.05 -4.03
C GLY A 349 2.83 13.37 -4.54
N THR A 350 3.92 14.12 -4.75
CA THR A 350 5.21 13.54 -5.17
C THR A 350 5.85 12.72 -4.05
N TYR A 351 5.68 13.13 -2.79
CA TYR A 351 6.08 12.33 -1.63
C TYR A 351 5.33 10.99 -1.58
N LEU A 352 4.00 11.00 -1.80
CA LEU A 352 3.21 9.77 -1.79
C LEU A 352 3.69 8.78 -2.85
N LEU A 353 3.97 9.25 -4.07
CA LEU A 353 4.56 8.44 -5.13
C LEU A 353 5.93 7.89 -4.72
N GLY A 354 6.87 8.76 -4.33
CA GLY A 354 8.24 8.33 -4.04
C GLY A 354 8.29 7.32 -2.89
N ARG A 355 7.46 7.51 -1.85
CA ARG A 355 7.32 6.53 -0.77
C ARG A 355 6.67 5.23 -1.23
N ALA A 356 5.62 5.30 -2.05
CA ALA A 356 4.99 4.11 -2.61
C ALA A 356 6.00 3.26 -3.42
N LEU A 357 6.83 3.92 -4.23
CA LEU A 357 7.90 3.27 -4.99
C LEU A 357 8.94 2.62 -4.08
N GLN A 358 9.37 3.31 -3.01
CA GLN A 358 10.35 2.80 -2.06
C GLN A 358 9.84 1.61 -1.23
N THR A 359 8.56 1.60 -0.86
CA THR A 359 8.05 0.62 0.11
C THR A 359 7.32 -0.57 -0.51
N VAL A 360 6.85 -0.45 -1.75
CA VAL A 360 6.06 -1.51 -2.42
C VAL A 360 6.68 -1.81 -3.77
N PRO A 361 7.50 -2.87 -3.91
CA PRO A 361 8.14 -3.27 -5.17
C PRO A 361 7.17 -3.41 -6.35
N ALA A 362 5.93 -3.82 -6.11
CA ALA A 362 4.92 -3.99 -7.14
C ALA A 362 4.27 -2.66 -7.61
N VAL A 363 4.54 -1.49 -7.03
CA VAL A 363 4.00 -0.22 -7.59
C VAL A 363 4.73 0.09 -8.90
N ARG A 364 3.96 0.35 -9.98
CA ARG A 364 4.48 0.69 -11.32
C ARG A 364 3.64 1.78 -11.97
N PHE A 365 4.27 2.65 -12.75
CA PHE A 365 3.59 3.64 -13.58
C PHE A 365 4.24 3.74 -14.95
N ARG A 366 3.45 3.84 -16.02
CA ARG A 366 3.92 4.06 -17.38
C ARG A 366 4.48 5.47 -17.54
N ARG A 367 3.75 6.49 -17.09
CA ARG A 367 4.20 7.90 -17.14
C ARG A 367 3.95 8.62 -15.84
N VAL A 368 4.96 9.38 -15.41
CA VAL A 368 4.94 10.17 -14.20
C VAL A 368 5.23 11.63 -14.51
N TYR A 369 4.40 12.52 -13.99
CA TYR A 369 4.63 13.96 -13.96
C TYR A 369 4.73 14.46 -12.52
N LEU A 370 5.75 15.26 -12.22
CA LEU A 370 5.97 15.87 -10.92
C LEU A 370 6.04 17.39 -11.04
N ALA A 371 5.32 18.10 -10.17
CA ALA A 371 5.44 19.54 -10.01
C ALA A 371 5.72 19.91 -8.54
N GLY A 372 6.69 20.80 -8.32
CA GLY A 372 7.04 21.25 -6.96
C GLY A 372 7.39 20.09 -6.04
N SER A 373 8.18 19.14 -6.54
CA SER A 373 8.47 17.88 -5.84
C SER A 373 9.18 18.11 -4.51
N VAL A 374 8.67 17.48 -3.45
CA VAL A 374 9.29 17.48 -2.11
C VAL A 374 10.18 16.26 -1.87
N LEU A 375 10.49 15.47 -2.91
CA LEU A 375 11.44 14.36 -2.83
C LEU A 375 12.86 14.91 -2.67
N PRO A 376 13.77 14.17 -2.01
CA PRO A 376 15.18 14.58 -1.95
C PRO A 376 15.80 14.62 -3.34
N ALA A 377 16.70 15.57 -3.60
CA ALA A 377 17.45 15.64 -4.87
C ALA A 377 18.23 14.35 -5.19
N THR A 378 18.56 13.57 -4.16
CA THR A 378 19.24 12.26 -4.24
C THR A 378 18.25 11.08 -4.30
N PHE A 379 16.99 11.31 -4.68
CA PHE A 379 16.04 10.22 -4.85
C PHE A 379 16.53 9.31 -5.99
N PRO A 380 16.61 7.97 -5.77
CA PRO A 380 17.28 7.06 -6.69
C PRO A 380 16.38 6.70 -7.89
N TRP A 381 16.15 7.65 -8.79
CA TRP A 381 15.31 7.48 -9.96
C TRP A 381 15.79 6.34 -10.87
N HIS A 382 17.10 6.15 -10.99
CA HIS A 382 17.74 5.11 -11.79
C HIS A 382 17.20 3.73 -11.41
N THR A 383 17.01 3.45 -10.11
CA THR A 383 16.47 2.17 -9.62
C THR A 383 15.07 1.88 -10.16
N TYR A 384 14.28 2.92 -10.47
CA TYR A 384 12.90 2.77 -10.95
C TYR A 384 12.75 2.89 -12.46
N LEU A 385 13.64 3.64 -13.11
CA LEU A 385 13.68 3.86 -14.56
C LEU A 385 14.44 2.76 -15.29
N ARG A 386 15.44 2.17 -14.63
CA ARG A 386 16.31 1.11 -15.17
C ARG A 386 16.62 0.12 -14.07
N ASP A 387 16.03 -1.07 -14.15
CA ASP A 387 16.42 -2.20 -13.30
C ASP A 387 17.04 -3.27 -14.20
N VAL A 388 18.28 -3.66 -13.92
CA VAL A 388 19.01 -4.65 -14.73
C VAL A 388 18.41 -6.05 -14.53
N ARG A 389 17.70 -6.28 -13.42
CA ARG A 389 17.15 -7.59 -13.05
C ARG A 389 15.65 -7.69 -13.30
N ARG A 390 14.94 -6.57 -13.55
CA ARG A 390 13.47 -6.54 -13.66
C ARG A 390 13.01 -5.50 -14.67
N ALA A 391 11.76 -5.63 -15.13
CA ALA A 391 11.12 -4.59 -15.93
C ALA A 391 11.09 -3.25 -15.18
N PRO A 392 11.31 -2.11 -15.87
CA PRO A 392 11.30 -0.79 -15.24
C PRO A 392 9.95 -0.52 -14.58
N ARG A 393 10.00 0.08 -13.40
CA ARG A 393 8.80 0.43 -12.62
C ARG A 393 8.22 1.76 -13.03
N ILE A 394 9.02 2.62 -13.65
CA ILE A 394 8.62 3.88 -14.25
C ILE A 394 9.06 3.87 -15.71
N GLY A 395 8.10 3.98 -16.63
CA GLY A 395 8.39 4.02 -18.06
C GLY A 395 8.98 5.37 -18.50
N GLN A 396 8.32 6.46 -18.14
CA GLN A 396 8.75 7.84 -18.41
C GLN A 396 8.48 8.73 -17.21
N ILE A 397 9.36 9.71 -16.99
CA ILE A 397 9.18 10.72 -15.95
C ILE A 397 9.51 12.12 -16.47
N ARG A 398 8.69 13.08 -16.05
CA ARG A 398 8.92 14.51 -16.21
C ARG A 398 8.80 15.21 -14.87
N SER A 399 9.76 16.08 -14.55
CA SER A 399 9.75 16.91 -13.35
C SER A 399 9.87 18.39 -13.69
N ASP A 400 8.92 19.19 -13.22
CA ASP A 400 8.86 20.63 -13.46
C ASP A 400 9.07 21.42 -12.14
N ARG A 401 9.83 22.53 -12.24
CA ARG A 401 10.34 23.28 -11.08
C ARG A 401 9.92 24.75 -11.13
N GLY A 402 9.70 25.36 -9.96
CA GLY A 402 9.50 26.81 -9.83
C GLY A 402 10.74 27.48 -9.24
N ASN A 403 11.20 28.61 -9.79
CA ASN A 403 12.39 29.32 -9.29
C ASN A 403 12.18 30.05 -7.95
N ARG A 404 10.95 30.18 -7.47
CA ARG A 404 10.59 30.82 -6.18
C ARG A 404 9.80 29.87 -5.27
N ASP A 405 10.05 28.57 -5.36
CA ASP A 405 9.36 27.54 -4.56
C ASP A 405 9.87 27.50 -3.10
N ILE A 406 9.39 28.43 -2.28
CA ILE A 406 9.79 28.56 -0.86
C ILE A 406 9.50 27.28 -0.04
N PRO A 407 8.31 26.64 -0.12
CA PRO A 407 8.05 25.42 0.64
C PRO A 407 9.04 24.29 0.35
N VAL A 408 9.39 24.07 -0.91
CA VAL A 408 10.35 23.02 -1.29
C VAL A 408 11.78 23.44 -0.94
N ALA A 409 12.16 24.69 -1.23
CA ALA A 409 13.50 25.21 -1.00
C ALA A 409 13.87 25.27 0.49
N LEU A 410 12.96 25.70 1.36
CA LEU A 410 13.24 25.96 2.77
C LEU A 410 12.70 24.86 3.69
N LEU A 411 11.38 24.59 3.68
CA LEU A 411 10.75 23.68 4.63
C LEU A 411 11.15 22.22 4.36
N ALA A 412 10.92 21.72 3.13
CA ALA A 412 11.21 20.33 2.80
C ALA A 412 12.71 20.00 2.96
N GLN A 413 13.58 20.93 2.53
CA GLN A 413 15.02 20.83 2.75
C GLN A 413 15.40 20.92 4.23
N GLY A 414 14.79 21.84 4.97
CA GLY A 414 15.09 22.09 6.38
C GLY A 414 14.83 20.87 7.25
N LEU A 415 13.77 20.10 6.96
CA LEU A 415 13.43 18.87 7.68
C LEU A 415 14.56 17.83 7.68
N ARG A 416 15.49 17.88 6.71
CA ARG A 416 16.70 17.04 6.71
C ARG A 416 17.60 17.30 7.92
N GLY A 417 17.61 18.53 8.44
CA GLY A 417 18.32 18.88 9.67
C GLY A 417 17.80 18.10 10.90
N LEU A 418 16.52 17.72 10.87
CA LEU A 418 15.87 16.88 11.88
C LEU A 418 15.94 15.39 11.54
N ARG A 419 16.95 14.97 10.76
CA ARG A 419 17.16 13.59 10.27
C ARG A 419 16.01 13.03 9.44
N MET A 420 15.14 13.88 8.87
CA MET A 420 14.08 13.46 7.96
C MET A 420 14.60 13.46 6.52
N HIS A 421 15.26 12.37 6.14
CA HIS A 421 15.87 12.23 4.81
C HIS A 421 14.88 11.76 3.72
N ASP A 422 13.62 11.51 4.08
CA ASP A 422 12.56 11.08 3.17
C ASP A 422 11.89 12.23 2.40
N VAL A 423 12.30 13.48 2.68
CA VAL A 423 11.85 14.73 2.04
C VAL A 423 13.08 15.60 1.72
N GLY A 424 12.94 16.50 0.75
CA GLY A 424 13.99 17.45 0.40
C GLY A 424 13.60 18.40 -0.72
N ASN A 425 14.61 19.02 -1.33
CA ASN A 425 14.44 20.10 -2.29
C ASN A 425 14.46 19.67 -3.77
N GLY A 426 14.22 18.42 -4.14
CA GLY A 426 14.36 17.95 -5.52
C GLY A 426 13.54 18.74 -6.55
N GLY A 427 12.34 19.21 -6.18
CA GLY A 427 11.50 20.08 -7.02
C GLY A 427 11.96 21.54 -7.14
N PHE A 428 13.04 21.92 -6.45
CA PHE A 428 13.69 23.22 -6.53
C PHE A 428 15.14 23.06 -7.01
N GLY A 429 15.98 22.33 -6.25
CA GLY A 429 17.37 22.05 -6.59
C GLY A 429 17.56 21.13 -7.80
N GLY A 430 16.53 20.36 -8.17
CA GLY A 430 16.56 19.41 -9.27
C GLY A 430 16.98 18.00 -8.87
N PHE A 431 16.81 17.07 -9.80
CA PHE A 431 17.28 15.69 -9.74
C PHE A 431 18.40 15.50 -10.77
N ALA A 432 19.55 14.98 -10.34
CA ALA A 432 20.70 14.78 -11.22
C ALA A 432 20.44 13.73 -12.31
N GLU A 433 19.56 12.76 -12.04
CA GLU A 433 19.28 11.61 -12.91
C GLU A 433 18.17 11.89 -13.94
N LEU A 434 17.65 13.12 -14.03
CA LEU A 434 16.55 13.51 -14.91
C LEU A 434 17.00 14.53 -15.97
N ASP A 435 17.94 14.16 -16.82
CA ASP A 435 18.58 15.04 -17.81
C ASP A 435 18.25 14.69 -19.28
N ALA A 436 17.76 13.48 -19.57
CA ALA A 436 17.42 13.03 -20.92
C ALA A 436 16.29 11.99 -20.95
N PRO A 437 15.50 11.90 -22.04
CA PRO A 437 14.47 10.86 -22.21
C PRO A 437 15.01 9.46 -21.88
N PRO A 438 14.25 8.62 -21.14
CA PRO A 438 12.85 8.78 -20.75
C PRO A 438 12.62 9.62 -19.46
N ALA A 439 13.64 10.34 -18.99
CA ALA A 439 13.67 11.00 -17.70
C ALA A 439 14.06 12.48 -17.84
N ILE A 440 13.07 13.38 -17.90
CA ILE A 440 13.30 14.78 -18.25
C ILE A 440 13.00 15.69 -17.07
N GLN A 441 13.86 16.68 -16.87
CA GLN A 441 13.59 17.80 -16.00
C GLN A 441 13.86 19.09 -16.75
N TRP A 442 12.88 19.98 -16.75
CA TRP A 442 13.07 21.29 -17.35
C TRP A 442 13.82 22.24 -16.40
N PRO A 443 14.39 23.34 -16.94
CA PRO A 443 14.73 24.53 -16.17
C PRO A 443 13.54 25.07 -15.36
N PHE A 444 13.59 26.32 -14.93
CA PHE A 444 12.58 26.82 -14.01
C PHE A 444 11.41 27.47 -14.72
N PHE A 445 10.20 27.16 -14.27
CA PHE A 445 9.07 28.03 -14.48
C PHE A 445 9.22 29.26 -13.58
N SER A 446 9.01 30.45 -14.14
CA SER A 446 8.93 31.67 -13.35
C SER A 446 7.74 31.59 -12.38
N GLY A 447 8.01 31.65 -11.08
CA GLY A 447 7.00 31.67 -10.01
C GLY A 447 7.28 30.70 -8.86
N GLY A 448 6.29 30.60 -7.97
CA GLY A 448 6.37 29.80 -6.74
C GLY A 448 5.97 28.33 -6.91
N HIS A 449 5.54 27.72 -5.81
CA HIS A 449 5.27 26.28 -5.68
C HIS A 449 4.26 25.68 -6.67
N GLY A 450 3.29 26.47 -7.11
CA GLY A 450 2.27 26.05 -8.10
C GLY A 450 2.59 26.47 -9.53
N ALA A 451 3.73 27.14 -9.79
CA ALA A 451 4.03 27.73 -11.08
C ALA A 451 3.94 26.75 -12.26
N PRO A 452 4.44 25.51 -12.17
CA PRO A 452 4.30 24.55 -13.27
C PRO A 452 2.86 24.24 -13.68
N LEU A 453 1.88 24.48 -12.81
CA LEU A 453 0.46 24.18 -13.04
C LEU A 453 -0.42 25.44 -13.10
N ALA A 454 0.19 26.63 -13.11
CA ALA A 454 -0.53 27.89 -12.89
C ALA A 454 -1.42 28.31 -14.07
N THR A 455 -1.01 28.05 -15.32
CA THR A 455 -1.75 28.49 -16.51
C THR A 455 -2.47 27.33 -17.20
N PRO A 456 -3.58 27.60 -17.93
CA PRO A 456 -4.29 26.56 -18.70
C PRO A 456 -3.41 25.86 -19.73
N GLU A 457 -2.52 26.62 -20.37
CA GLU A 457 -1.56 26.10 -21.35
C GLU A 457 -0.60 25.08 -20.74
N ARG A 458 -0.01 25.40 -19.56
CA ARG A 458 0.85 24.46 -18.85
C ARG A 458 0.08 23.19 -18.47
N ARG A 459 -1.18 23.32 -18.04
CA ARG A 459 -2.05 22.16 -17.74
C ARG A 459 -2.37 21.31 -18.97
N ARG A 460 -2.57 21.92 -20.14
CA ARG A 460 -2.69 21.20 -21.43
C ARG A 460 -1.43 20.43 -21.78
N ASN A 461 -0.26 21.04 -21.60
CA ASN A 461 1.02 20.37 -21.84
C ASN A 461 1.24 19.18 -20.87
N VAL A 462 0.81 19.29 -19.61
CA VAL A 462 0.82 18.16 -18.66
C VAL A 462 -0.12 17.04 -19.10
N ALA A 463 -1.36 17.36 -19.48
CA ALA A 463 -2.32 16.38 -19.97
C ALA A 463 -1.79 15.67 -21.23
N ALA A 464 -1.26 16.43 -22.18
CA ALA A 464 -0.64 15.91 -23.41
C ALA A 464 0.54 14.98 -23.12
N TYR A 465 1.43 15.34 -22.19
CA TYR A 465 2.52 14.46 -21.77
C TYR A 465 2.01 13.14 -21.18
N ILE A 466 0.96 13.16 -20.36
CA ILE A 466 0.38 11.94 -19.80
C ILE A 466 -0.25 11.07 -20.89
N THR A 467 -1.00 11.66 -21.81
CA THR A 467 -1.75 10.91 -22.83
C THR A 467 -0.89 10.44 -24.00
N THR A 468 0.07 11.26 -24.45
CA THR A 468 0.91 10.97 -25.62
C THR A 468 2.33 10.53 -25.29
N GLY A 469 2.88 10.96 -24.14
CA GLY A 469 4.28 10.72 -23.75
C GLY A 469 5.27 11.71 -24.34
N LEU A 470 4.78 12.65 -25.15
CA LEU A 470 5.59 13.72 -25.71
C LEU A 470 5.88 14.73 -24.62
N ALA A 471 7.17 14.98 -24.39
CA ALA A 471 7.65 15.95 -23.44
C ALA A 471 8.27 17.11 -24.22
N ASP A 472 7.43 17.93 -24.84
CA ASP A 472 7.88 19.15 -25.49
C ASP A 472 8.39 20.15 -24.45
N ARG A 473 9.45 20.88 -24.79
CA ARG A 473 10.00 21.93 -23.94
C ARG A 473 8.97 23.06 -23.79
N PRO A 474 8.51 23.37 -22.56
CA PRO A 474 7.57 24.46 -22.32
C PRO A 474 8.19 25.83 -22.60
N ASP A 475 7.37 26.77 -23.04
CA ASP A 475 7.75 28.17 -23.22
C ASP A 475 7.86 28.93 -21.88
N GLY A 476 8.63 30.02 -21.89
CA GLY A 476 8.75 30.94 -20.75
C GLY A 476 9.51 30.37 -19.55
N LEU A 477 10.40 29.40 -19.78
CA LEU A 477 11.34 28.90 -18.79
C LEU A 477 12.47 29.92 -18.55
N VAL A 478 12.99 29.94 -17.32
CA VAL A 478 14.10 30.80 -16.89
C VAL A 478 15.25 29.96 -16.34
N ASP A 479 16.48 30.40 -16.60
CA ASP A 479 17.71 29.69 -16.20
C ASP A 479 18.24 30.10 -14.80
N SER A 480 17.38 30.67 -13.96
CA SER A 480 17.77 31.14 -12.62
C SER A 480 17.69 30.03 -11.57
N ASP A 481 18.80 29.74 -10.90
CA ASP A 481 18.95 28.80 -9.76
C ASP A 481 18.24 29.23 -8.46
N GLY A 482 17.38 30.27 -8.52
CA GLY A 482 16.70 30.86 -7.38
C GLY A 482 17.53 31.85 -6.56
N GLY A 483 18.80 32.12 -6.92
CA GLY A 483 19.62 33.18 -6.35
C GLY A 483 19.75 33.12 -4.82
N LEU A 484 19.26 34.16 -4.12
CA LEU A 484 19.26 34.21 -2.66
C LEU A 484 18.51 33.02 -2.03
N LEU A 485 17.38 32.62 -2.62
CA LEU A 485 16.61 31.47 -2.15
C LEU A 485 17.41 30.16 -2.26
N GLY A 486 18.23 30.02 -3.31
CA GLY A 486 19.16 28.90 -3.45
C GLY A 486 20.20 28.83 -2.33
N ARG A 487 20.77 29.97 -1.94
CA ARG A 487 21.69 30.07 -0.79
C ARG A 487 20.98 29.72 0.53
N MET A 488 19.78 30.26 0.74
CA MET A 488 18.98 29.95 1.93
C MET A 488 18.57 28.48 2.00
N SER A 489 18.26 27.84 0.86
CA SER A 489 17.95 26.41 0.79
C SER A 489 19.11 25.54 1.29
N ARG A 490 20.36 25.89 0.95
CA ARG A 490 21.54 25.16 1.43
C ARG A 490 21.74 25.28 2.95
N LEU A 491 21.38 26.43 3.53
CA LEU A 491 21.50 26.69 4.98
C LEU A 491 20.30 26.20 5.80
N SER A 492 19.15 25.95 5.17
CA SER A 492 17.91 25.63 5.88
C SER A 492 17.97 24.39 6.78
N PRO A 493 18.73 23.31 6.49
CA PRO A 493 18.85 22.18 7.42
C PRO A 493 19.49 22.58 8.75
N VAL A 494 20.56 23.39 8.69
CA VAL A 494 21.26 23.87 9.90
C VAL A 494 20.36 24.85 10.65
N LEU A 495 19.72 25.77 9.94
CA LEU A 495 18.80 26.74 10.55
C LEU A 495 17.66 26.04 11.29
N LEU A 496 16.99 25.06 10.67
CA LEU A 496 15.88 24.36 11.31
C LEU A 496 16.35 23.53 12.51
N LEU A 497 17.53 22.92 12.44
CA LEU A 497 18.13 22.19 13.56
C LEU A 497 18.39 23.14 14.75
N VAL A 498 19.00 24.29 14.51
CA VAL A 498 19.29 25.30 15.56
C VAL A 498 18.00 25.83 16.18
N LEU A 499 17.02 26.22 15.35
CA LEU A 499 15.72 26.70 15.84
C LEU A 499 14.99 25.65 16.68
N THR A 500 15.05 24.39 16.27
CA THR A 500 14.44 23.29 17.02
C THR A 500 15.17 23.05 18.33
N GLY A 501 16.51 23.08 18.32
CA GLY A 501 17.32 22.98 19.55
C GLY A 501 17.03 24.09 20.55
N LEU A 502 16.94 25.34 20.08
CA LEU A 502 16.57 26.49 20.91
C LEU A 502 15.16 26.32 21.49
N ALA A 503 14.20 25.88 20.69
CA ALA A 503 12.84 25.62 21.16
C ALA A 503 12.80 24.55 22.27
N VAL A 504 13.58 23.47 22.12
CA VAL A 504 13.69 22.42 23.16
C VAL A 504 14.30 22.98 24.45
N VAL A 505 15.34 23.82 24.35
CA VAL A 505 15.97 24.46 25.52
C VAL A 505 14.98 25.38 26.24
N VAL A 506 14.24 26.20 25.51
CA VAL A 506 13.21 27.09 26.08
C VAL A 506 12.11 26.30 26.78
N LEU A 507 11.62 25.23 26.15
CA LEU A 507 10.62 24.34 26.74
C LEU A 507 11.15 23.61 27.97
N ALA A 508 12.40 23.14 27.96
CA ALA A 508 13.02 22.49 29.11
C ALA A 508 13.23 23.47 30.27
N ALA A 509 13.67 24.70 29.99
CA ALA A 509 13.81 25.75 31.00
C ALA A 509 12.48 26.10 31.66
N ALA A 510 11.38 26.14 30.88
CA ALA A 510 10.03 26.36 31.43
C ALA A 510 9.56 25.23 32.38
N VAL A 511 10.07 24.01 32.21
CA VAL A 511 9.74 22.86 33.08
C VAL A 511 10.64 22.78 34.31
N VAL A 512 11.95 22.99 34.15
CA VAL A 512 12.95 22.82 35.22
C VAL A 512 13.06 24.05 36.13
N ALA A 513 12.95 25.25 35.55
CA ALA A 513 13.06 26.52 36.26
C ALA A 513 12.00 27.50 35.74
N PRO A 514 10.72 27.30 36.08
CA PRO A 514 9.63 28.13 35.59
C PRO A 514 9.81 29.57 36.06
N SER A 515 10.01 30.48 35.11
CA SER A 515 9.93 31.92 35.30
C SER A 515 8.83 32.47 34.40
N THR A 516 8.33 33.66 34.72
CA THR A 516 7.35 34.36 33.86
C THR A 516 7.87 34.45 32.42
N THR A 517 9.16 34.73 32.24
CA THR A 517 9.80 34.78 30.92
C THR A 517 9.88 33.42 30.23
N SER A 518 10.30 32.35 30.91
CA SER A 518 10.44 31.02 30.29
C SER A 518 9.08 30.41 29.94
N VAL A 519 8.07 30.59 30.80
CA VAL A 519 6.70 30.15 30.54
C VAL A 519 6.06 30.95 29.41
N THR A 520 6.24 32.27 29.36
CA THR A 520 5.71 33.11 28.27
C THR A 520 6.37 32.76 26.93
N ALA A 521 7.69 32.54 26.91
CA ALA A 521 8.41 32.13 25.71
C ALA A 521 7.98 30.72 25.24
N ALA A 522 7.80 29.77 26.16
CA ALA A 522 7.27 28.44 25.85
C ALA A 522 5.85 28.51 25.29
N LEU A 523 4.96 29.31 25.89
CA LEU A 523 3.61 29.51 25.40
C LEU A 523 3.59 30.19 24.03
N ALA A 524 4.48 31.14 23.76
CA ALA A 524 4.62 31.77 22.44
C ALA A 524 5.09 30.76 21.38
N ILE A 525 6.07 29.91 21.69
CA ILE A 525 6.52 28.82 20.79
C ILE A 525 5.36 27.87 20.51
N VAL A 526 4.64 27.44 21.55
CA VAL A 526 3.47 26.56 21.40
C VAL A 526 2.38 27.25 20.56
N ALA A 527 2.10 28.53 20.79
CA ALA A 527 1.12 29.30 20.03
C ALA A 527 1.51 29.43 18.55
N VAL A 528 2.79 29.66 18.24
CA VAL A 528 3.31 29.68 16.86
C VAL A 528 3.18 28.30 16.21
N VAL A 529 3.53 27.23 16.92
CA VAL A 529 3.37 25.84 16.43
C VAL A 529 1.90 25.53 16.17
N VAL A 530 1.00 25.92 17.08
CA VAL A 530 -0.45 25.77 16.93
C VAL A 530 -0.96 26.59 15.73
N ALA A 531 -0.58 27.85 15.60
CA ALA A 531 -0.97 28.69 14.46
C ALA A 531 -0.51 28.08 13.12
N LEU A 532 0.72 27.58 13.04
CA LEU A 532 1.25 26.87 11.86
C LEU A 532 0.60 25.50 11.62
N ALA A 533 -0.10 24.93 12.61
CA ALA A 533 -0.89 23.71 12.46
C ALA A 533 -2.22 23.93 11.75
N PHE A 534 -2.77 25.15 11.87
CA PHE A 534 -4.12 25.53 11.43
C PHE A 534 -4.14 26.44 10.17
N VAL A 535 -2.97 26.86 9.66
CA VAL A 535 -2.77 27.57 8.37
C VAL A 535 -2.22 26.62 7.32
#